data_AF-A0A3C0AP05-F1
#
_entry.id   AF-A0A3C0AP05-F1
#
_cell.length_a   1.000
_cell.length_b   1.000
_cell.length_c   1.000
_cell.angle_alpha   90.00
_cell.angle_beta   90.00
_cell.angle_gamma   90.00
#
_symmetry.space_group_name_H-M   'P 1'
#
loop_
_entity.id
_entity.type
_entity.pdbx_description
1 polymer ?
#
loop_
_entity_poly.entity_id
_entity_poly.type
_entity_poly.pdbx_seq_one_letter_code
_entity_poly.pdbx_strand_id
1 'polypeptide(L)' 'MQNLFGKKGLVTGAASGIGREIALQLAAEGVDLFLWDIDEAGLAD' A
#
# COMPACT_ATOMS: atom_id res chain seq x y z
N MET A 1 -8.18 -3.27 17.63
CA MET A 1 -7.89 -2.98 16.22
C MET A 1 -9.11 -3.36 15.40
N GLN A 2 -9.50 -2.57 14.41
CA GLN A 2 -10.56 -3.00 13.48
C GLN A 2 -10.00 -4.06 12.52
N ASN A 3 -10.82 -5.01 12.11
CA ASN A 3 -10.43 -6.00 11.10
C ASN A 3 -10.49 -5.36 9.70
N LEU A 4 -9.34 -5.29 9.02
CA LEU A 4 -9.21 -4.71 7.68
C LEU A 4 -9.19 -5.76 6.55
N PHE A 5 -9.27 -7.05 6.87
CA PHE A 5 -9.25 -8.13 5.88
C PHE A 5 -10.35 -7.96 4.82
N GLY A 6 -9.96 -8.03 3.54
CA GLY A 6 -10.85 -7.91 2.39
C GLY A 6 -11.38 -6.49 2.14
N LYS A 7 -10.88 -5.47 2.85
CA LYS A 7 -11.15 -4.06 2.53
C LYS A 7 -10.32 -3.63 1.32
N LYS A 8 -10.73 -2.54 0.68
CA LYS A 8 -9.99 -1.89 -0.42
C LYS A 8 -9.36 -0.61 0.07
N GLY A 9 -8.10 -0.35 -0.29
CA GLY A 9 -7.36 0.86 0.11
C GLY A 9 -6.54 1.46 -1.03
N LEU A 10 -6.44 2.78 -1.08
CA LEU A 10 -5.53 3.51 -1.98
C LEU A 10 -4.40 4.11 -1.15
N VAL A 11 -3.15 3.83 -1.52
CA VAL A 11 -1.96 4.44 -0.93
C VAL A 11 -1.27 5.30 -1.98
N THR A 12 -1.17 6.61 -1.72
CA THR A 12 -0.37 7.53 -2.52
C THR A 12 1.03 7.67 -1.93
N GLY A 13 2.03 7.94 -2.76
CA GLY A 13 3.43 7.96 -2.31
C GLY A 13 3.95 6.55 -1.96
N ALA A 14 3.41 5.52 -2.62
CA ALA A 14 3.64 4.12 -2.27
C ALA A 14 4.98 3.54 -2.75
N ALA A 15 5.73 4.26 -3.60
CA ALA A 15 6.99 3.74 -4.15
C ALA A 15 8.12 3.68 -3.11
N SER A 16 8.06 4.50 -2.05
CA SER A 16 9.15 4.57 -1.07
C SER A 16 8.71 5.05 0.33
N GLY A 17 9.66 5.00 1.27
CA GLY A 17 9.51 5.57 2.61
C GLY A 17 8.27 5.09 3.35
N ILE A 18 7.59 6.01 4.03
CA ILE A 18 6.43 5.69 4.89
C ILE A 18 5.26 5.13 4.07
N GLY A 19 5.02 5.64 2.86
CA GLY A 19 3.93 5.15 2.02
C GLY A 19 4.11 3.68 1.65
N ARG A 20 5.34 3.28 1.29
CA ARG A 20 5.69 1.87 1.04
C ARG A 20 5.46 1.00 2.27
N GLU A 21 5.94 1.42 3.45
CA GLU A 21 5.77 0.65 4.68
C GLU A 21 4.29 0.52 5.08
N ILE A 22 3.48 1.57 4.91
CA ILE A 22 2.03 1.51 5.13
C ILE A 22 1.38 0.50 4.18
N ALA A 23 1.73 0.54 2.89
CA ALA A 23 1.20 -0.40 1.90
C ALA A 23 1.55 -1.85 2.26
N LEU A 24 2.79 -2.11 2.66
CA LEU A 24 3.23 -3.44 3.08
C LEU A 24 2.46 -3.95 4.31
N GLN A 25 2.27 -3.12 5.33
CA GLN A 25 1.52 -3.50 6.53
C GLN A 25 0.04 -3.77 6.22
N LEU A 26 -0.60 -2.90 5.43
CA LEU A 26 -2.00 -3.09 5.02
C LEU A 26 -2.18 -4.35 4.16
N ALA A 27 -1.23 -4.64 3.26
CA ALA A 27 -1.25 -5.87 2.47
C ALA A 27 -1.10 -7.11 3.37
N ALA A 28 -0.23 -7.06 4.39
CA ALA A 28 -0.07 -8.13 5.37
C ALA A 28 -1.34 -8.39 6.20
N GLU A 29 -2.16 -7.35 6.41
CA GLU A 29 -3.49 -7.47 7.02
C GLU A 29 -4.59 -7.97 6.06
N GLY A 30 -4.27 -8.21 4.78
CA GLY A 30 -5.19 -8.74 3.78
C GLY A 30 -6.08 -7.68 3.13
N VAL A 31 -5.61 -6.43 3.04
CA VAL A 31 -6.27 -5.36 2.30
C VAL A 31 -5.93 -5.47 0.81
N ASP A 32 -6.93 -5.33 -0.05
CA ASP A 32 -6.76 -5.17 -1.50
C ASP A 32 -6.32 -3.73 -1.80
N LEU A 33 -5.06 -3.55 -2.18
CA LEU A 33 -4.48 -2.21 -2.34
C LEU A 33 -4.38 -1.76 -3.79
N PHE A 34 -4.61 -0.46 -3.98
CA PHE A 34 -4.21 0.31 -5.15
C PHE A 34 -3.01 1.16 -4.73
N LEU A 35 -1.88 0.97 -5.40
CA LEU A 35 -0.65 1.72 -5.14
C LEU A 35 -0.50 2.82 -6.18
N TRP A 36 -0.23 4.04 -5.74
CA TRP A 36 -0.10 5.20 -6.60
C TRP A 36 1.14 6.01 -6.24
N ASP A 37 1.98 6.26 -7.22
CA ASP A 37 3.15 7.12 -7.11
C ASP A 37 3.49 7.72 -8.48
N ILE A 38 4.23 8.82 -8.49
CA ILE A 38 4.83 9.36 -9.71
C ILE A 38 6.06 8.54 -10.14
N ASP A 39 6.73 7.90 -9.19
CA ASP A 39 7.83 6.98 -9.46
C ASP A 39 7.30 5.58 -9.80
N GLU A 40 6.96 5.38 -11.07
CA GLU A 40 6.49 4.08 -11.58
C GLU A 40 7.53 2.97 -11.39
N ALA A 41 8.83 3.29 -11.50
CA ALA A 41 9.88 2.30 -11.33
C ALA A 41 9.95 1.83 -9.88
N GLY A 42 9.82 2.74 -8.92
CA GLY A 42 9.78 2.40 -7.50
C GLY A 42 8.54 1.61 -7.06
N LEU A 43 7.44 1.61 -7.83
CA LEU A 43 6.29 0.73 -7.59
C LEU A 43 6.51 -0.72 -8.03
N ALA A 44 7.42 -0.96 -8.96
CA ALA A 44 7.68 -2.28 -9.55
C ALA A 44 8.76 -3.09 -8.80
N ASP A 45 9.41 -2.50 -7.80
CA ASP A 45 10.55 -3.03 -7.04
C ASP A 45 10.15 -3.70 -5.72
#